data_AF-A0A7S2WII7-F1
#
_entry.id   AF-A0A7S2WII7-F1
#
_cell.length_a   1.000
_cell.length_b   1.000
_cell.length_c   1.000
_cell.angle_alpha   90.00
_cell.angle_beta   90.00
_cell.angle_gamma   90.00
#
_symmetry.space_group_name_H-M   'P 1'
#
loop_
_entity.id
_entity.type
_entity.pdbx_description
1 polymer ?
#
loop_
_entity_poly.entity_id
_entity_poly.type
_entity_poly.pdbx_seq_one_letter_code
_entity_poly.pdbx_strand_id
1 'polypeptide(L)'
;RKSVNSFERIDDAIMGGISLSALKDVENKPYASWSGVCRTDGGGFCGMRTLPFVEPLSVIDKDGVFIDCRLMSDNEPERRVWKITLRSDSSRGEQVYQASLQIPKRLKDDISLGDNDGWNRIKIPFESFQLVRGPRLVIGGPKFNTTAGLFQIGASLSKFVIGVNTTELENFRPGYFDLHLQRLGFYEKDTEMTMMKNIDTPDTLTKEESNKKKPLLLKLLLPVARILFSEKANRRRSAMNILTKKRGLNRLQAILYGVRSRTKSIGYLPSLAKTLSIIAIDMFRFAISGILKVCLLYPLKLFRMLVKKIKNLKQ
;
A
#
# COMPACT_ATOMS: atom_id res chain seq x y z
N ARG A 1 -6.32 -4.05 23.40
CA ARG A 1 -5.71 -4.85 22.30
C ARG A 1 -6.79 -5.13 21.26
N LYS A 2 -6.98 -4.26 20.25
CA LYS A 2 -7.65 -4.67 19.00
C LYS A 2 -6.60 -4.89 17.93
N SER A 3 -6.76 -6.01 17.25
CA SER A 3 -5.76 -6.76 16.51
C SER A 3 -5.36 -6.09 15.19
N VAL A 4 -4.21 -6.49 14.65
CA VAL A 4 -3.83 -6.35 13.23
C VAL A 4 -4.93 -6.74 12.23
N ASN A 5 -5.95 -7.48 12.67
CA ASN A 5 -7.17 -7.79 11.93
C ASN A 5 -7.99 -6.55 11.53
N SER A 6 -7.82 -5.45 12.24
CA SER A 6 -8.46 -4.15 11.94
C SER A 6 -7.77 -3.43 10.78
N PHE A 7 -6.69 -4.00 10.22
CA PHE A 7 -5.94 -3.44 9.11
C PHE A 7 -6.06 -4.30 7.84
N GLU A 8 -5.99 -3.66 6.69
CA GLU A 8 -5.82 -4.28 5.39
C GLU A 8 -4.53 -3.82 4.70
N ARG A 9 -3.92 -4.76 3.98
CA ARG A 9 -2.74 -4.56 3.14
C ARG A 9 -3.13 -3.87 1.83
N ILE A 10 -2.37 -2.87 1.42
CA ILE A 10 -2.61 -2.06 0.22
C ILE A 10 -1.35 -1.93 -0.66
N ASP A 11 -0.55 -3.00 -0.79
CA ASP A 11 0.68 -2.99 -1.61
C ASP A 11 0.42 -2.76 -3.12
N ASP A 12 1.52 -2.60 -3.87
CA ASP A 12 1.57 -2.22 -5.28
C ASP A 12 1.06 -3.21 -6.34
N ALA A 13 0.35 -4.27 -5.95
CA ALA A 13 -0.10 -5.33 -6.86
C ALA A 13 -0.98 -4.82 -8.01
N ILE A 14 -1.85 -3.82 -7.76
CA ILE A 14 -2.73 -3.21 -8.78
C ILE A 14 -1.90 -2.45 -9.83
N MET A 15 -0.76 -1.89 -9.42
CA MET A 15 0.18 -1.19 -10.30
C MET A 15 1.18 -2.14 -10.99
N GLY A 16 0.88 -3.44 -11.01
CA GLY A 16 1.76 -4.46 -11.59
C GLY A 16 2.94 -4.85 -10.70
N GLY A 17 2.97 -4.36 -9.46
CA GLY A 17 4.07 -4.62 -8.54
C GLY A 17 4.02 -5.97 -7.86
N ILE A 18 5.12 -6.25 -7.17
CA ILE A 18 5.40 -7.52 -6.47
C ILE A 18 5.92 -7.26 -5.05
N SER A 19 5.70 -6.07 -4.53
CA SER A 19 6.00 -5.74 -3.15
C SER A 19 5.02 -6.51 -2.23
N LEU A 20 5.48 -6.83 -1.03
CA LEU A 20 4.72 -7.62 -0.07
C LEU A 20 4.99 -7.11 1.33
N SER A 21 3.94 -6.72 2.04
CA SER A 21 3.99 -6.44 3.46
C SER A 21 2.91 -7.15 4.26
N ALA A 22 3.11 -7.23 5.57
CA ALA A 22 2.13 -7.69 6.53
C ALA A 22 2.28 -6.92 7.84
N LEU A 23 1.17 -6.61 8.48
CA LEU A 23 1.13 -6.16 9.86
C LEU A 23 0.82 -7.38 10.74
N LYS A 24 1.64 -7.63 11.77
CA LYS A 24 1.51 -8.80 12.65
C LYS A 24 1.66 -8.38 14.11
N ASP A 25 0.78 -8.91 14.96
CA ASP A 25 0.96 -8.81 16.41
C ASP A 25 2.21 -9.63 16.78
N VAL A 26 3.09 -9.05 17.60
CA VAL A 26 4.27 -9.77 18.11
C VAL A 26 3.90 -10.41 19.45
N GLU A 27 4.07 -11.73 19.51
CA GLU A 27 3.67 -12.53 20.66
C GLU A 27 4.31 -11.99 21.96
N ASN A 28 3.48 -11.84 22.99
CA ASN A 28 3.88 -11.33 24.31
C ASN A 28 4.56 -9.95 24.30
N LYS A 29 4.40 -9.16 23.23
CA LYS A 29 4.91 -7.78 23.16
C LYS A 29 3.76 -6.76 23.08
N PRO A 30 4.00 -5.51 23.53
CA PRO A 30 3.02 -4.44 23.46
C PRO A 30 3.08 -3.65 22.14
N TYR A 31 3.42 -4.31 21.03
CA TYR A 31 3.54 -3.68 19.71
C TYR A 31 3.24 -4.67 18.58
N ALA A 32 2.99 -4.12 17.38
CA ALA A 32 2.91 -4.88 16.14
C ALA A 32 4.14 -4.62 15.25
N SER A 33 4.54 -5.61 14.44
CA SER A 33 5.55 -5.44 13.38
C SER A 33 4.85 -5.28 12.04
N TRP A 34 5.13 -4.17 11.36
CA TRP A 34 4.84 -3.99 9.95
C TRP A 34 6.10 -4.23 9.15
N SER A 35 6.18 -5.39 8.52
CA SER A 35 7.38 -5.86 7.82
C SER A 35 7.05 -6.40 6.44
N GLY A 36 8.06 -6.44 5.58
CA GLY A 36 7.87 -6.84 4.19
C GLY A 36 9.09 -6.64 3.31
N VAL A 37 8.90 -6.85 2.01
CA VAL A 37 9.89 -6.57 0.98
C VAL A 37 9.28 -5.59 -0.03
N CYS A 38 9.80 -4.36 -0.05
CA CYS A 38 9.45 -3.38 -1.06
C CYS A 38 10.37 -3.56 -2.28
N ARG A 39 9.80 -3.72 -3.46
CA ARG A 39 10.55 -3.88 -4.72
C ARG A 39 10.34 -2.66 -5.60
N THR A 40 11.11 -2.52 -6.67
CA THR A 40 10.96 -1.40 -7.62
C THR A 40 10.10 -1.75 -8.82
N ASP A 41 9.88 -3.05 -9.08
CA ASP A 41 8.97 -3.55 -10.11
C ASP A 41 7.54 -3.05 -9.87
N GLY A 42 6.95 -2.38 -10.85
CA GLY A 42 5.60 -1.85 -10.78
C GLY A 42 5.51 -0.56 -9.95
N GLY A 43 4.66 -0.56 -8.92
CA GLY A 43 4.34 0.64 -8.15
C GLY A 43 5.33 1.00 -7.04
N GLY A 44 6.19 0.07 -6.62
CA GLY A 44 7.27 0.33 -5.67
C GLY A 44 6.84 0.90 -4.32
N PHE A 45 5.80 0.29 -3.73
CA PHE A 45 5.36 0.67 -2.40
C PHE A 45 4.72 -0.51 -1.65
N CYS A 46 4.85 -0.47 -0.33
CA CYS A 46 4.11 -1.28 0.62
C CYS A 46 3.19 -0.38 1.44
N GLY A 47 2.01 -0.86 1.79
CA GLY A 47 1.11 -0.06 2.59
C GLY A 47 0.13 -0.88 3.41
N MET A 48 -0.36 -0.25 4.46
CA MET A 48 -1.42 -0.76 5.31
C MET A 48 -2.38 0.38 5.64
N ARG A 49 -3.63 0.03 5.92
CA ARG A 49 -4.61 0.97 6.47
C ARG A 49 -5.60 0.25 7.34
N THR A 50 -6.23 0.97 8.26
CA THR A 50 -7.39 0.45 8.97
C THR A 50 -8.48 0.05 7.97
N LEU A 51 -9.29 -0.95 8.30
CA LEU A 51 -10.62 -1.08 7.73
C LEU A 51 -11.42 0.20 8.09
N PRO A 52 -12.45 0.58 7.31
CA PRO A 52 -13.24 1.76 7.62
C PRO A 52 -13.77 1.69 9.05
N PHE A 53 -13.68 2.79 9.79
CA PHE A 53 -14.29 2.87 11.11
C PHE A 53 -15.81 2.67 11.00
N VAL A 54 -16.40 2.04 12.01
CA VAL A 54 -17.87 1.84 12.07
C VAL A 54 -18.55 3.19 12.03
N GLU A 55 -18.07 4.11 12.87
CA GLU A 55 -18.45 5.51 12.92
C GLU A 55 -17.23 6.39 12.58
N PRO A 56 -17.39 7.49 11.83
CA PRO A 56 -16.29 8.41 11.57
C PRO A 56 -15.77 9.02 12.88
N LEU A 57 -14.46 9.06 13.05
CA LEU A 57 -13.86 9.62 14.27
C LEU A 57 -13.93 11.15 14.22
N SER A 58 -14.45 11.76 15.28
CA SER A 58 -14.33 13.20 15.46
C SER A 58 -12.89 13.57 15.80
N VAL A 59 -12.34 14.52 15.05
CA VAL A 59 -10.97 15.03 15.23
C VAL A 59 -10.95 16.56 15.29
N ILE A 60 -12.09 17.17 15.56
CA ILE A 60 -12.27 18.63 15.54
C ILE A 60 -11.38 19.33 16.59
N ASP A 61 -11.25 18.74 17.77
CA ASP A 61 -10.47 19.27 18.89
C ASP A 61 -9.04 18.70 18.95
N LYS A 62 -8.52 18.17 17.83
CA LYS A 62 -7.20 17.55 17.78
C LYS A 62 -6.28 18.32 16.84
N ASP A 63 -4.99 18.38 17.17
CA ASP A 63 -3.99 19.08 16.36
C ASP A 63 -3.41 18.21 15.24
N GLY A 64 -3.45 16.89 15.42
CA GLY A 64 -2.91 15.97 14.43
C GLY A 64 -2.86 14.53 14.91
N VAL A 65 -2.06 13.74 14.20
CA VAL A 65 -1.83 12.32 14.45
C VAL A 65 -0.45 12.12 15.03
N PHE A 66 -0.32 11.25 16.03
CA PHE A 66 0.99 10.76 16.48
C PHE A 66 1.13 9.26 16.18
N ILE A 67 2.38 8.84 15.99
CA ILE A 67 2.75 7.43 15.90
C ILE A 67 3.97 7.17 16.77
N ASP A 68 3.89 6.13 17.59
CA ASP A 68 5.00 5.63 18.39
C ASP A 68 5.59 4.42 17.66
N CYS A 69 6.79 4.58 17.11
CA CYS A 69 7.39 3.58 16.25
C CYS A 69 8.92 3.51 16.37
N ARG A 70 9.49 2.42 15.84
CA ARG A 70 10.94 2.27 15.67
C ARG A 70 11.26 1.38 14.47
N LEU A 71 12.22 1.81 13.66
CA LEU A 71 12.69 1.04 12.50
C LEU A 71 13.69 -0.04 12.95
N MET A 72 13.45 -1.31 12.62
CA MET A 72 14.28 -2.45 13.02
C MET A 72 15.14 -3.02 11.88
N SER A 73 14.74 -2.81 10.62
CA SER A 73 15.41 -3.46 9.48
C SER A 73 16.77 -2.89 9.12
N ASP A 74 16.99 -1.60 9.37
CA ASP A 74 18.20 -0.86 9.03
C ASP A 74 18.23 0.50 9.75
N ASN A 75 19.30 1.27 9.55
CA ASN A 75 19.49 2.61 10.11
C ASN A 75 19.57 3.71 9.02
N GLU A 76 18.84 3.51 7.91
CA GLU A 76 18.74 4.48 6.81
C GLU A 76 17.27 4.83 6.51
N PRO A 77 16.48 5.32 7.49
CA PRO A 77 15.07 5.63 7.30
C PRO A 77 14.82 6.61 6.15
N GLU A 78 15.75 7.54 5.90
CA GLU A 78 15.70 8.55 4.84
C GLU A 78 15.78 7.98 3.42
N ARG A 79 16.26 6.74 3.26
CA ARG A 79 16.33 6.07 1.95
C ARG A 79 15.01 5.45 1.53
N ARG A 80 13.93 5.71 2.26
CA ARG A 80 12.56 5.30 1.94
C ARG A 80 11.60 6.43 2.27
N VAL A 81 10.55 6.59 1.47
CA VAL A 81 9.53 7.60 1.74
C VAL A 81 8.44 6.97 2.60
N TRP A 82 8.43 7.30 3.89
CA TRP A 82 7.38 6.90 4.82
C TRP A 82 6.28 7.96 4.86
N LYS A 83 5.02 7.52 4.88
CA LYS A 83 3.86 8.41 4.87
C LYS A 83 2.77 7.91 5.78
N ILE A 84 2.04 8.83 6.39
CA ILE A 84 0.74 8.58 7.01
C ILE A 84 -0.35 9.05 6.06
N THR A 85 -1.45 8.31 6.01
CA THR A 85 -2.58 8.58 5.13
C THR A 85 -3.87 8.71 5.92
N LEU A 86 -4.69 9.71 5.60
CA LEU A 86 -6.02 9.94 6.19
C LEU A 86 -7.10 9.95 5.10
N ARG A 87 -8.30 9.50 5.46
CA ARG A 87 -9.50 9.64 4.63
C ARG A 87 -10.58 10.40 5.38
N SER A 88 -11.07 11.46 4.75
CA SER A 88 -12.19 12.28 5.20
C SER A 88 -13.53 11.87 4.56
N ASP A 89 -13.57 10.74 3.87
CA ASP A 89 -14.78 10.20 3.25
C ASP A 89 -14.84 8.67 3.34
N SER A 90 -16.04 8.14 3.15
CA SER A 90 -16.31 6.70 3.09
C SER A 90 -15.99 6.08 1.73
N SER A 91 -15.57 6.89 0.76
CA SER A 91 -15.27 6.42 -0.59
C SER A 91 -13.95 5.63 -0.59
N ARG A 92 -13.88 4.59 -1.43
CA ARG A 92 -12.61 3.92 -1.74
C ARG A 92 -11.90 4.56 -2.93
N GLY A 93 -12.11 5.86 -3.15
CA GLY A 93 -11.52 6.62 -4.25
C GLY A 93 -9.99 6.67 -4.20
N GLU A 94 -9.37 7.07 -5.31
CA GLU A 94 -7.91 7.21 -5.42
C GLU A 94 -7.34 8.39 -4.63
N GLN A 95 -8.21 9.30 -4.19
CA GLN A 95 -7.82 10.47 -3.42
C GLN A 95 -7.73 10.15 -1.92
N VAL A 96 -6.65 10.60 -1.31
CA VAL A 96 -6.37 10.50 0.12
C VAL A 96 -5.56 11.70 0.56
N TYR A 97 -5.58 12.01 1.84
CA TYR A 97 -4.66 12.95 2.43
C TYR A 97 -3.38 12.23 2.85
N GLN A 98 -2.21 12.76 2.50
CA GLN A 98 -0.92 12.19 2.87
C GLN A 98 -0.01 13.23 3.50
N ALA A 99 0.74 12.79 4.50
CA ALA A 99 1.84 13.55 5.09
C ALA A 99 3.07 12.64 5.19
N SER A 100 4.27 13.23 5.04
CA SER A 100 5.52 12.51 5.22
C SER A 100 5.75 12.16 6.69
N LEU A 101 6.16 10.93 6.96
CA LEU A 101 6.56 10.46 8.28
C LEU A 101 8.09 10.46 8.36
N GLN A 102 8.67 11.38 9.14
CA GLN A 102 10.13 11.46 9.31
C GLN A 102 10.56 10.56 10.47
N ILE A 103 11.02 9.34 10.14
CA ILE A 103 11.51 8.41 11.15
C ILE A 103 12.97 8.76 11.49
N PRO A 104 13.31 9.02 12.77
CA PRO A 104 14.68 9.36 13.13
C PRO A 104 15.62 8.16 12.99
N LYS A 105 16.89 8.45 12.73
CA LYS A 105 17.97 7.45 12.80
C LYS A 105 18.16 7.03 14.25
N ARG A 106 18.50 5.76 14.47
CA ARG A 106 18.98 5.31 15.78
C ARG A 106 20.38 5.84 16.00
N LEU A 107 20.59 6.54 17.10
CA LEU A 107 21.93 6.92 17.55
C LEU A 107 22.60 5.68 18.14
N LYS A 108 23.91 5.52 17.89
CA LYS A 108 24.67 4.34 18.36
C LYS A 108 24.79 4.28 19.89
N ASP A 109 24.59 5.41 20.57
CA ASP A 109 24.76 5.56 22.01
C ASP A 109 23.48 5.32 22.83
N ASP A 110 22.33 5.06 22.18
CA ASP A 110 21.05 4.72 22.84
C ASP A 110 21.04 3.31 23.46
N ILE A 111 22.19 2.63 23.55
CA ILE A 111 22.33 1.30 24.16
C ILE A 111 22.45 1.41 25.70
N SER A 112 22.69 2.61 26.25
CA SER A 112 23.05 2.82 27.67
C SER A 112 22.07 3.64 28.52
N LEU A 113 20.86 3.95 28.04
CA LEU A 113 19.85 4.61 28.88
C LEU A 113 18.62 3.70 29.05
N GLY A 114 18.35 3.36 30.30
CA GLY A 114 17.24 2.49 30.72
C GLY A 114 15.87 2.94 30.21
N ASP A 115 14.97 1.95 30.12
CA ASP A 115 13.53 2.02 29.84
C ASP A 115 13.02 2.68 28.55
N ASN A 116 13.80 3.49 27.83
CA ASN A 116 13.44 3.95 26.49
C ASN A 116 14.05 3.03 25.43
N ASP A 117 13.37 1.90 25.16
CA ASP A 117 13.65 0.83 24.18
C ASP A 117 13.68 1.29 22.70
N GLY A 118 14.27 2.46 22.41
CA GLY A 118 14.42 3.04 21.07
C GLY A 118 13.11 3.47 20.40
N TRP A 119 12.04 3.70 21.18
CA TRP A 119 10.73 4.14 20.70
C TRP A 119 10.71 5.64 20.43
N ASN A 120 10.20 6.03 19.27
CA ASN A 120 10.10 7.43 18.86
C ASN A 120 8.63 7.80 18.67
N ARG A 121 8.19 8.85 19.37
CA ARG A 121 6.90 9.49 19.14
C ARG A 121 7.05 10.56 18.06
N ILE A 122 6.41 10.37 16.92
CA ILE A 122 6.41 11.31 15.81
C ILE A 122 5.02 11.95 15.74
N LYS A 123 4.95 13.26 15.97
CA LYS A 123 3.73 14.08 15.87
C LYS A 123 3.62 14.68 14.46
N ILE A 124 2.48 14.52 13.80
CA ILE A 124 2.19 15.01 12.45
C ILE A 124 0.95 15.89 12.50
N PRO A 125 1.07 17.22 12.36
CA PRO A 125 -0.07 18.13 12.46
C PRO A 125 -1.00 17.99 11.24
N PHE A 126 -2.31 18.21 11.41
CA PHE A 126 -3.29 18.08 10.32
C PHE A 126 -2.99 19.01 9.13
N GLU A 127 -2.37 20.16 9.38
CA GLU A 127 -1.96 21.11 8.34
C GLU A 127 -0.90 20.57 7.37
N SER A 128 -0.13 19.55 7.79
CA SER A 128 0.89 18.90 6.95
C SER A 128 0.30 17.91 5.94
N PHE A 129 -0.97 17.53 6.10
CA PHE A 129 -1.64 16.58 5.24
C PHE A 129 -2.10 17.24 3.94
N GLN A 130 -1.61 16.72 2.83
CA GLN A 130 -1.90 17.22 1.50
C GLN A 130 -2.78 16.24 0.73
N LEU A 131 -3.74 16.75 -0.03
CA LEU A 131 -4.58 15.91 -0.89
C LEU A 131 -3.75 15.38 -2.07
N VAL A 132 -3.71 14.06 -2.21
CA VAL A 132 -3.00 13.39 -3.30
C VAL A 132 -3.93 12.46 -4.07
N ARG A 133 -3.57 12.15 -5.31
CA ARG A 133 -4.13 11.06 -6.11
C ARG A 133 -3.00 10.12 -6.51
N GLY A 134 -2.96 8.94 -5.88
CA GLY A 134 -1.80 8.06 -5.98
C GLY A 134 -0.54 8.76 -5.40
N PRO A 135 0.59 8.82 -6.14
CA PRO A 135 1.78 9.53 -5.67
C PRO A 135 1.76 11.05 -5.94
N ARG A 136 0.76 11.57 -6.66
CA ARG A 136 0.75 12.96 -7.14
C ARG A 136 -0.06 13.87 -6.25
N LEU A 137 0.52 15.03 -5.93
CA LEU A 137 -0.16 16.13 -5.27
C LEU A 137 -1.28 16.69 -6.14
N VAL A 138 -2.44 16.94 -5.54
CA VAL A 138 -3.52 17.71 -6.17
C VAL A 138 -3.25 19.19 -5.93
N ILE A 139 -2.78 19.90 -6.97
CA ILE A 139 -2.50 21.34 -6.89
C ILE A 139 -3.78 22.09 -6.50
N GLY A 140 -3.70 22.93 -5.48
CA GLY A 140 -4.86 23.68 -4.97
C GLY A 140 -5.92 22.79 -4.30
N GLY A 141 -5.58 21.54 -3.96
CA GLY A 141 -6.48 20.66 -3.22
C GLY A 141 -6.87 21.27 -1.87
N PRO A 142 -8.11 21.05 -1.39
CA PRO A 142 -8.53 21.52 -0.07
C PRO A 142 -7.63 20.95 1.02
N LYS A 143 -7.48 21.71 2.12
CA LYS A 143 -6.85 21.20 3.34
C LYS A 143 -7.71 20.10 3.96
N PHE A 144 -7.09 19.25 4.78
CA PHE A 144 -7.81 18.22 5.51
C PHE A 144 -8.93 18.83 6.36
N ASN A 145 -10.17 18.39 6.14
CA ASN A 145 -11.31 18.87 6.90
C ASN A 145 -11.48 18.04 8.19
N THR A 146 -11.26 18.66 9.34
CA THR A 146 -11.37 18.02 10.66
C THR A 146 -12.83 17.85 11.13
N THR A 147 -13.80 18.54 10.52
CA THR A 147 -15.22 18.51 10.92
C THR A 147 -16.02 17.41 10.24
N ALA A 148 -15.57 16.92 9.07
CA ALA A 148 -16.27 15.90 8.28
C ALA A 148 -16.10 14.46 8.82
N GLY A 149 -15.33 14.30 9.90
CA GLY A 149 -14.99 13.00 10.48
C GLY A 149 -13.88 12.27 9.70
N LEU A 150 -13.13 11.44 10.42
CA LEU A 150 -12.07 10.62 9.88
C LEU A 150 -12.54 9.16 9.72
N PHE A 151 -12.41 8.62 8.53
CA PHE A 151 -12.95 7.29 8.18
C PHE A 151 -11.90 6.18 8.20
N GLN A 152 -10.64 6.49 7.88
CA GLN A 152 -9.53 5.54 7.85
C GLN A 152 -8.20 6.22 8.13
N ILE A 153 -7.27 5.47 8.73
CA ILE A 153 -5.87 5.85 8.88
C ILE A 153 -5.00 4.77 8.24
N GLY A 154 -3.91 5.16 7.59
CA GLY A 154 -2.96 4.21 7.03
C GLY A 154 -1.53 4.71 7.07
N ALA A 155 -0.63 3.81 6.70
CA ALA A 155 0.78 4.10 6.54
C ALA A 155 1.30 3.45 5.25
N SER A 156 2.27 4.09 4.61
CA SER A 156 2.91 3.54 3.42
C SER A 156 4.41 3.82 3.39
N LEU A 157 5.16 2.87 2.87
CA LEU A 157 6.56 2.97 2.49
C LEU A 157 6.57 2.96 0.98
N SER A 158 7.15 3.99 0.36
CA SER A 158 7.15 4.16 -1.09
C SER A 158 8.50 4.64 -1.61
N LYS A 159 8.78 4.36 -2.89
CA LYS A 159 9.85 5.02 -3.64
C LYS A 159 9.47 6.43 -4.11
N PHE A 160 8.20 6.82 -4.07
CA PHE A 160 7.76 8.10 -4.60
C PHE A 160 7.62 9.17 -3.51
N VAL A 161 8.25 10.33 -3.72
CA VAL A 161 8.04 11.51 -2.88
C VAL A 161 6.65 12.11 -3.13
N ILE A 162 6.11 12.85 -2.17
CA ILE A 162 4.88 13.64 -2.39
C ILE A 162 5.27 14.84 -3.24
N GLY A 163 4.71 14.94 -4.44
CA GLY A 163 5.02 16.04 -5.36
C GLY A 163 4.03 16.12 -6.51
N VAL A 164 4.09 17.21 -7.27
CA VAL A 164 3.22 17.43 -8.44
C VAL A 164 3.43 16.33 -9.49
N ASN A 165 4.69 15.99 -9.72
CA ASN A 165 5.10 14.93 -10.62
C ASN A 165 5.29 13.61 -9.87
N THR A 166 5.23 12.51 -10.62
CA THR A 166 5.61 11.19 -10.08
C THR A 166 7.13 11.10 -10.03
N THR A 167 7.71 11.60 -8.93
CA THR A 167 9.16 11.66 -8.71
C THR A 167 9.58 10.54 -7.76
N GLU A 168 10.58 9.75 -8.19
CA GLU A 168 11.22 8.73 -7.35
C GLU A 168 12.29 9.36 -6.47
N LEU A 169 12.44 8.85 -5.25
CA LEU A 169 13.56 9.17 -4.37
C LEU A 169 14.84 8.60 -4.99
N GLU A 170 15.79 9.48 -5.30
CA GLU A 170 16.99 9.16 -6.09
C GLU A 170 17.82 8.00 -5.50
N ASN A 171 17.97 7.98 -4.18
CA ASN A 171 18.75 6.98 -3.44
C ASN A 171 17.86 5.90 -2.76
N PHE A 172 16.66 5.66 -3.31
CA PHE A 172 15.69 4.72 -2.74
C PHE A 172 16.31 3.34 -2.47
N ARG A 173 16.07 2.81 -1.27
CA ARG A 173 16.54 1.48 -0.84
C ARG A 173 15.40 0.45 -0.94
N PRO A 174 15.34 -0.35 -2.03
CA PRO A 174 14.46 -1.51 -2.07
C PRO A 174 14.94 -2.60 -1.12
N GLY A 175 14.05 -3.54 -0.81
CA GLY A 175 14.37 -4.72 -0.01
C GLY A 175 13.50 -4.85 1.23
N TYR A 176 14.03 -5.62 2.19
CA TYR A 176 13.36 -5.90 3.45
C TYR A 176 13.20 -4.62 4.29
N PHE A 177 12.06 -4.46 4.92
CA PHE A 177 11.83 -3.46 5.96
C PHE A 177 11.07 -4.08 7.14
N ASP A 178 11.22 -3.48 8.31
CA ASP A 178 10.53 -3.88 9.54
C ASP A 178 10.35 -2.67 10.45
N LEU A 179 9.11 -2.20 10.58
CA LEU A 179 8.74 -1.09 11.42
C LEU A 179 7.89 -1.60 12.59
N HIS A 180 8.41 -1.46 13.81
CA HIS A 180 7.65 -1.76 15.01
C HIS A 180 6.74 -0.57 15.34
N LEU A 181 5.49 -0.87 15.69
CA LEU A 181 4.41 0.09 15.91
C LEU A 181 3.77 -0.18 17.27
N GLN A 182 3.88 0.78 18.19
CA GLN A 182 3.33 0.64 19.54
C GLN A 182 1.96 1.33 19.65
N ARG A 183 1.86 2.57 19.19
CA ARG A 183 0.65 3.39 19.28
C ARG A 183 0.46 4.25 18.03
N LEU A 184 -0.79 4.48 17.68
CA LEU A 184 -1.24 5.41 16.66
C LEU A 184 -2.48 6.09 17.22
N GLY A 185 -2.50 7.42 17.22
CA GLY A 185 -3.61 8.17 17.81
C GLY A 185 -3.56 9.64 17.47
N PHE A 186 -4.37 10.44 18.16
CA PHE A 186 -4.40 11.89 18.01
C PHE A 186 -3.72 12.59 19.18
N TYR A 187 -3.16 13.77 18.94
CA TYR A 187 -2.60 14.60 20.01
C TYR A 187 -3.21 16.00 20.00
N GLU A 188 -3.10 16.65 21.15
CA GLU A 188 -3.42 18.05 21.41
C GLU A 188 -2.13 18.75 21.87
N LYS A 189 -1.87 19.98 21.42
CA LYS A 189 -0.65 20.74 21.73
C LYS A 189 -0.58 21.13 23.21
N ASP A 190 -1.71 21.38 23.85
CA ASP A 190 -1.77 21.92 25.22
C ASP A 190 -1.90 20.84 26.31
N THR A 191 -1.99 19.56 25.92
CA THR A 191 -2.25 18.45 26.85
C THR A 191 -1.01 17.56 26.99
N GLU A 192 0.12 18.14 27.42
CA GLU A 192 1.38 17.38 27.58
C GLU A 192 1.42 16.44 28.81
N MET A 193 0.35 16.33 29.61
CA MET A 193 0.45 15.64 30.91
C MET A 193 -0.75 14.82 31.37
N THR A 194 -1.52 14.21 30.46
CA THR A 194 -2.53 13.22 30.89
C THR A 194 -2.05 11.80 30.64
N MET A 195 -1.43 11.22 31.69
CA MET A 195 -1.25 9.79 31.81
C MET A 195 -2.58 9.06 31.62
N MET A 196 -2.55 7.99 30.81
CA MET A 196 -3.55 6.92 30.69
C MET A 196 -5.02 7.34 30.89
N LYS A 197 -5.55 8.26 30.06
CA LYS A 197 -6.98 8.20 29.74
C LYS A 197 -7.26 6.82 29.13
N ASN A 198 -8.40 6.21 29.50
CA ASN A 198 -8.89 4.97 28.89
C ASN A 198 -8.67 5.03 27.37
N ILE A 199 -7.86 4.10 26.85
CA ILE A 199 -7.57 4.03 25.42
C ILE A 199 -8.84 3.56 24.72
N ASP A 200 -9.69 4.51 24.38
CA ASP A 200 -10.83 4.24 23.52
C ASP A 200 -10.31 3.85 22.14
N THR A 201 -10.41 2.56 21.85
CA THR A 201 -9.92 2.00 20.59
C THR A 201 -11.10 1.91 19.65
N PRO A 202 -11.12 2.68 18.55
CA PRO A 202 -12.28 2.76 17.69
C PRO A 202 -12.57 1.44 17.01
N ASP A 203 -13.86 1.19 16.76
CA ASP A 203 -14.31 0.01 16.04
C ASP A 203 -14.15 0.19 14.54
N THR A 204 -13.67 -0.87 13.88
CA THR A 204 -13.61 -0.95 12.42
C THR A 204 -14.62 -1.96 11.91
N LEU A 205 -15.18 -1.69 10.75
CA LEU A 205 -15.98 -2.67 10.01
C LEU A 205 -15.17 -3.93 9.76
N THR A 206 -15.85 -5.07 9.78
CA THR A 206 -15.27 -6.34 9.30
C THR A 206 -15.02 -6.27 7.79
N LYS A 207 -14.17 -7.18 7.28
CA LYS A 207 -13.92 -7.30 5.83
C LYS A 207 -15.21 -7.59 5.05
N GLU A 208 -16.13 -8.33 5.64
CA GLU A 208 -17.41 -8.68 5.02
C GLU A 208 -18.36 -7.50 4.94
N GLU A 209 -18.52 -6.74 6.03
CA GLU A 209 -19.32 -5.52 6.05
C GLU A 209 -18.75 -4.46 5.10
N SER A 210 -17.43 -4.29 5.11
CA SER A 210 -16.73 -3.41 4.17
C SER A 210 -16.97 -3.83 2.71
N ASN A 211 -17.05 -5.13 2.42
CA ASN A 211 -17.40 -5.62 1.09
C ASN A 211 -18.87 -5.36 0.74
N LYS A 212 -19.79 -5.48 1.70
CA LYS A 212 -21.24 -5.22 1.50
C LYS A 212 -21.50 -3.74 1.20
N LYS A 213 -20.79 -2.80 1.83
CA LYS A 213 -20.92 -1.35 1.57
C LYS A 213 -20.36 -0.88 0.22
N LYS A 214 -19.72 -1.74 -0.57
CA LYS A 214 -19.16 -1.34 -1.89
C LYS A 214 -20.26 -1.05 -2.91
N PRO A 215 -20.08 -0.04 -3.79
CA PRO A 215 -20.96 0.21 -4.93
C PRO A 215 -21.11 -1.04 -5.81
N LEU A 216 -22.31 -1.25 -6.37
CA LEU A 216 -22.62 -2.42 -7.20
C LEU A 216 -21.67 -2.57 -8.39
N LEU A 217 -21.36 -1.47 -9.08
CA LEU A 217 -20.41 -1.46 -10.19
C LEU A 217 -19.05 -2.02 -9.79
N LEU A 218 -18.55 -1.64 -8.60
CA LEU A 218 -17.26 -2.13 -8.11
C LEU A 218 -17.35 -3.62 -7.75
N LYS A 219 -18.46 -4.09 -7.17
CA LYS A 219 -18.68 -5.53 -6.89
C LYS A 219 -18.65 -6.37 -8.16
N LEU A 220 -19.20 -5.85 -9.26
CA LEU A 220 -19.20 -6.53 -10.56
C LEU A 220 -17.83 -6.53 -11.26
N LEU A 221 -17.08 -5.44 -11.14
CA LEU A 221 -15.74 -5.32 -11.73
C LEU A 221 -14.64 -6.02 -10.94
N LEU A 222 -14.80 -6.18 -9.63
CA LEU A 222 -13.76 -6.73 -8.74
C LEU A 222 -13.29 -8.15 -9.11
N PRO A 223 -14.16 -9.12 -9.44
CA PRO A 223 -13.73 -10.45 -9.90
C PRO A 223 -12.85 -10.38 -11.15
N VAL A 224 -13.26 -9.59 -12.15
CA VAL A 224 -12.51 -9.37 -13.38
C VAL A 224 -11.17 -8.70 -13.09
N ALA A 225 -11.18 -7.66 -12.24
CA ALA A 225 -9.98 -6.97 -11.80
C ALA A 225 -9.01 -7.90 -11.05
N ARG A 226 -9.49 -8.79 -10.18
CA ARG A 226 -8.64 -9.79 -9.48
C ARG A 226 -7.98 -10.78 -10.43
N ILE A 227 -8.69 -11.15 -11.50
CA ILE A 227 -8.12 -12.02 -12.55
C ILE A 227 -7.01 -11.27 -13.28
N LEU A 228 -7.24 -10.02 -13.68
CA LEU A 228 -6.28 -9.24 -14.47
C LEU A 228 -5.08 -8.72 -13.64
N PHE A 229 -5.33 -8.27 -12.42
CA PHE A 229 -4.36 -7.65 -11.51
C PHE A 229 -4.00 -8.60 -10.38
N SER A 230 -3.29 -9.67 -10.72
CA SER A 230 -2.90 -10.70 -9.77
C SER A 230 -1.43 -10.58 -9.38
N GLU A 231 -1.18 -10.37 -8.09
CA GLU A 231 0.18 -10.35 -7.52
C GLU A 231 0.96 -11.63 -7.87
N LYS A 232 0.30 -12.80 -7.82
CA LYS A 232 0.90 -14.09 -8.22
C LYS A 232 1.33 -14.07 -9.69
N ALA A 233 0.59 -13.40 -10.57
CA ALA A 233 0.94 -13.28 -11.98
C ALA A 233 2.14 -12.33 -12.16
N ASN A 234 2.13 -11.17 -11.48
CA ASN A 234 3.23 -10.21 -11.52
C ASN A 234 4.54 -10.87 -11.05
N ARG A 235 4.49 -11.65 -9.96
CA ARG A 235 5.64 -12.40 -9.45
C ARG A 235 6.18 -13.42 -10.45
N ARG A 236 5.29 -14.15 -11.15
CA ARG A 236 5.71 -15.07 -12.21
C ARG A 236 6.36 -14.34 -13.38
N ARG A 237 5.79 -13.20 -13.80
CA ARG A 237 6.34 -12.38 -14.87
C ARG A 237 7.73 -11.83 -14.50
N SER A 238 7.90 -11.34 -13.28
CA SER A 238 9.19 -10.89 -12.77
C SER A 238 10.20 -12.04 -12.69
N ALA A 239 9.81 -13.21 -12.15
CA ALA A 239 10.66 -14.40 -12.13
C ALA A 239 11.09 -14.84 -13.54
N MET A 240 10.16 -14.86 -14.50
CA MET A 240 10.46 -15.15 -15.91
C MET A 240 11.45 -14.14 -16.49
N ASN A 241 11.28 -12.84 -16.20
CA ASN A 241 12.23 -11.82 -16.64
C ASN A 241 13.63 -12.02 -16.03
N ILE A 242 13.72 -12.42 -14.76
CA ILE A 242 15.01 -12.72 -14.11
C ILE A 242 15.68 -13.91 -14.81
N LEU A 243 14.95 -15.02 -15.00
CA LEU A 243 15.50 -16.21 -15.65
C LEU A 243 15.93 -15.95 -17.09
N THR A 244 15.14 -15.17 -17.85
CA THR A 244 15.41 -14.91 -19.26
C THR A 244 16.46 -13.81 -19.47
N LYS A 245 16.27 -12.65 -18.83
CA LYS A 245 17.13 -11.47 -19.05
C LYS A 245 18.41 -11.49 -18.25
N LYS A 246 18.38 -11.96 -16.99
CA LYS A 246 19.57 -11.95 -16.12
C LYS A 246 20.36 -13.26 -16.18
N ARG A 247 19.68 -14.40 -16.39
CA ARG A 247 20.34 -15.71 -16.46
C ARG A 247 20.44 -16.28 -17.88
N GLY A 248 20.00 -15.54 -18.89
CA GLY A 248 20.13 -15.92 -20.29
C GLY A 248 19.33 -17.17 -20.71
N LEU A 249 18.39 -17.64 -19.88
CA LEU A 249 17.59 -18.81 -20.23
C LEU A 249 16.57 -18.47 -21.31
N ASN A 250 16.35 -19.36 -22.27
CA ASN A 250 15.20 -19.24 -23.15
C ASN A 250 13.89 -19.52 -22.37
N ARG A 251 12.73 -19.16 -22.94
CA ARG A 251 11.43 -19.28 -22.25
C ARG A 251 11.11 -20.72 -21.84
N LEU A 252 11.43 -21.70 -22.70
CA LEU A 252 11.18 -23.11 -22.42
C LEU A 252 12.06 -23.61 -21.27
N GLN A 253 13.35 -23.27 -21.28
CA GLN A 253 14.29 -23.55 -20.20
C GLN A 253 13.83 -22.93 -18.88
N ALA A 254 13.34 -21.69 -18.89
CA ALA A 254 12.80 -21.04 -17.70
C ALA A 254 11.53 -21.73 -17.17
N ILE A 255 10.64 -22.19 -18.06
CA ILE A 255 9.46 -22.99 -17.68
C ILE A 255 9.89 -24.33 -17.07
N LEU A 256 10.78 -25.06 -17.75
CA LEU A 256 11.33 -26.34 -17.28
C LEU A 256 12.06 -26.19 -15.94
N TYR A 257 12.80 -25.09 -15.74
CA TYR A 257 13.40 -24.75 -14.47
C TYR A 257 12.34 -24.63 -13.36
N GLY A 258 11.22 -23.94 -13.65
CA GLY A 258 10.08 -23.84 -12.74
C GLY A 258 9.41 -25.18 -12.43
N VAL A 259 9.29 -26.07 -13.43
CA VAL A 259 8.79 -27.44 -13.25
C VAL A 259 9.71 -28.24 -12.34
N ARG A 260 11.02 -28.30 -12.68
CA ARG A 260 12.03 -29.03 -11.91
C ARG A 260 12.12 -28.55 -10.46
N SER A 261 12.05 -27.23 -10.25
CA SER A 261 12.06 -26.65 -8.90
C SER A 261 10.84 -27.10 -8.08
N ARG A 262 9.64 -27.15 -8.68
CA ARG A 262 8.42 -27.64 -8.02
C ARG A 262 8.38 -29.16 -7.85
N THR A 263 9.01 -29.92 -8.73
CA THR A 263 9.05 -31.39 -8.66
C THR A 263 9.64 -31.86 -7.34
N LYS A 264 10.62 -31.14 -6.79
CA LYS A 264 11.21 -31.44 -5.47
C LYS A 264 10.20 -31.40 -4.31
N SER A 265 9.14 -30.59 -4.42
CA SER A 265 8.16 -30.42 -3.35
C SER A 265 6.87 -31.21 -3.53
N ILE A 266 6.41 -31.40 -4.78
CA ILE A 266 5.08 -31.96 -5.06
C ILE A 266 5.10 -33.11 -6.07
N GLY A 267 6.27 -33.60 -6.47
CA GLY A 267 6.40 -34.63 -7.50
C GLY A 267 6.25 -34.10 -8.93
N TYR A 268 6.53 -34.97 -9.91
CA TYR A 268 6.63 -34.56 -11.32
C TYR A 268 5.27 -34.28 -11.95
N LEU A 269 4.33 -35.23 -11.88
CA LEU A 269 2.99 -35.07 -12.48
C LEU A 269 2.23 -33.87 -11.90
N PRO A 270 2.18 -33.65 -10.57
CA PRO A 270 1.51 -32.47 -10.02
C PRO A 270 2.20 -31.16 -10.41
N SER A 271 3.53 -31.14 -10.53
CA SER A 271 4.28 -29.98 -11.01
C SER A 271 3.96 -29.62 -12.47
N LEU A 272 3.84 -30.62 -13.34
CA LEU A 272 3.48 -30.43 -14.75
C LEU A 272 2.04 -29.93 -14.89
N ALA A 273 1.07 -30.57 -14.21
CA ALA A 273 -0.31 -30.12 -14.17
C ALA A 273 -0.45 -28.69 -13.63
N LYS A 274 0.32 -28.34 -12.59
CA LYS A 274 0.36 -26.96 -12.06
C LYS A 274 0.90 -25.97 -13.07
N THR A 275 1.88 -26.37 -13.88
CA THR A 275 2.47 -25.53 -14.92
C THR A 275 1.48 -25.30 -16.06
N LEU A 276 0.80 -26.35 -16.52
CA LEU A 276 -0.25 -26.25 -17.54
C LEU A 276 -1.40 -25.35 -17.10
N SER A 277 -1.89 -25.50 -15.86
CA SER A 277 -2.93 -24.61 -15.32
C SER A 277 -2.49 -23.15 -15.22
N ILE A 278 -1.22 -22.88 -14.88
CA ILE A 278 -0.67 -21.51 -14.90
C ILE A 278 -0.67 -20.94 -16.32
N ILE A 279 -0.22 -21.72 -17.32
CA ILE A 279 -0.20 -21.30 -18.72
C ILE A 279 -1.62 -21.02 -19.20
N ALA A 280 -2.59 -21.91 -18.92
CA ALA A 280 -3.99 -21.72 -19.27
C ALA A 280 -4.57 -20.43 -18.68
N ILE A 281 -4.34 -20.17 -17.38
CA ILE A 281 -4.79 -18.93 -16.73
C ILE A 281 -4.15 -17.68 -17.36
N ASP A 282 -2.85 -17.74 -17.66
CA ASP A 282 -2.14 -16.59 -18.23
C ASP A 282 -2.55 -16.33 -19.69
N MET A 283 -2.84 -17.37 -20.48
CA MET A 283 -3.46 -17.24 -21.81
C MET A 283 -4.87 -16.64 -21.75
N PHE A 284 -5.71 -17.12 -20.82
CA PHE A 284 -7.05 -16.58 -20.61
C PHE A 284 -7.01 -15.09 -20.25
N ARG A 285 -6.11 -14.68 -19.35
CA ARG A 285 -5.88 -13.27 -19.00
C ARG A 285 -5.44 -12.44 -20.19
N PHE A 286 -4.55 -12.99 -21.02
CA PHE A 286 -4.09 -12.32 -22.22
C PHE A 286 -5.25 -12.07 -23.18
N ALA A 287 -6.10 -13.09 -23.41
CA ALA A 287 -7.30 -12.97 -24.24
C ALA A 287 -8.28 -11.91 -23.69
N ILE A 288 -8.64 -11.96 -22.40
CA ILE A 288 -9.52 -10.95 -21.78
C ILE A 288 -8.92 -9.55 -21.88
N SER A 289 -7.63 -9.39 -21.58
CA SER A 289 -6.97 -8.09 -21.69
C SER A 289 -6.99 -7.56 -23.12
N GLY A 290 -6.83 -8.44 -24.11
CA GLY A 290 -7.00 -8.12 -25.53
C GLY A 290 -8.41 -7.64 -25.84
N ILE A 291 -9.43 -8.41 -25.44
CA ILE A 291 -10.84 -8.06 -25.63
C ILE A 291 -11.16 -6.71 -24.99
N LEU A 292 -10.77 -6.48 -23.73
CA LEU A 292 -11.01 -5.20 -23.04
C LEU A 292 -10.29 -4.03 -23.72
N LYS A 293 -9.09 -4.24 -24.29
CA LYS A 293 -8.41 -3.20 -25.06
C LYS A 293 -9.19 -2.82 -26.31
N VAL A 294 -9.67 -3.82 -27.04
CA VAL A 294 -10.40 -3.64 -28.30
C VAL A 294 -11.80 -3.07 -28.05
N CYS A 295 -12.56 -3.62 -27.11
CA CYS A 295 -13.97 -3.26 -26.89
C CYS A 295 -14.17 -2.01 -26.03
N LEU A 296 -13.22 -1.66 -25.14
CA LEU A 296 -13.37 -0.52 -24.23
C LEU A 296 -12.30 0.54 -24.46
N LEU A 297 -11.02 0.19 -24.37
CA LEU A 297 -9.95 1.20 -24.36
C LEU A 297 -9.78 1.91 -25.71
N TYR A 298 -9.83 1.20 -26.84
CA TYR A 298 -9.71 1.82 -28.15
C TYR A 298 -10.91 2.71 -28.50
N PRO A 299 -12.17 2.29 -28.31
CA PRO A 299 -13.33 3.16 -28.50
C PRO A 299 -13.27 4.41 -27.61
N LEU A 300 -12.93 4.27 -26.32
CA LEU A 300 -12.80 5.42 -25.41
C LEU A 300 -11.69 6.38 -25.85
N LYS A 301 -10.56 5.88 -26.34
CA LYS A 301 -9.48 6.72 -26.89
C LYS A 301 -9.94 7.45 -28.14
N LEU A 302 -10.59 6.75 -29.07
CA LEU A 302 -11.16 7.35 -30.29
C LEU A 302 -12.18 8.43 -29.96
N PHE A 303 -13.12 8.16 -29.06
CA PHE A 303 -14.08 9.14 -28.58
C PHE A 303 -13.40 10.36 -27.95
N ARG A 304 -12.40 10.16 -27.10
CA ARG A 304 -11.63 11.27 -26.49
C ARG A 304 -10.89 12.10 -27.53
N MET A 305 -10.33 11.47 -28.57
CA MET A 305 -9.68 12.17 -29.68
C MET A 305 -10.70 12.99 -30.50
N LEU A 306 -11.87 12.41 -30.78
CA LEU A 306 -12.97 13.12 -31.47
C LEU A 306 -13.43 14.34 -30.66
N VAL A 307 -13.68 14.19 -29.36
CA VAL A 307 -14.07 15.30 -28.48
C VAL A 307 -13.00 16.39 -28.44
N LYS A 308 -11.72 16.05 -28.38
CA LYS A 308 -10.62 17.04 -28.44
C LYS A 308 -10.60 17.77 -29.78
N LYS A 309 -10.77 17.06 -30.90
CA LYS A 309 -10.79 17.67 -32.23
C LYS A 309 -11.96 18.65 -32.38
N ILE A 310 -13.15 18.27 -31.89
CA ILE A 310 -14.34 19.16 -31.89
C ILE A 310 -14.12 20.39 -31.00
N LYS A 311 -13.48 20.25 -29.84
CA LYS A 311 -13.17 21.40 -28.96
C LYS A 311 -12.16 22.35 -29.58
N ASN A 312 -11.12 21.84 -30.25
CA ASN A 312 -10.11 22.66 -30.91
C ASN A 312 -10.63 23.34 -32.19
N LEU A 313 -11.72 22.86 -32.78
CA LEU A 313 -12.41 23.51 -33.92
C LEU A 313 -13.33 24.67 -33.50
N LYS A 314 -13.57 24.84 -32.19
CA LYS A 314 -14.41 25.92 -31.63
C LYS A 314 -13.59 27.08 -31.03
N GLN A 315 -12.26 27.03 -31.13
CA GLN A 315 -11.34 28.15 -30.85
C GLN A 315 -10.85 28.72 -32.17
#